data_AF-A0A2Z6LUC9-F1
#
_entry.id   AF-A0A2Z6LUC9-F1
#
_cell.length_a   1.000
_cell.length_b   1.000
_cell.length_c   1.000
_cell.angle_alpha   90.00
_cell.angle_beta   90.00
_cell.angle_gamma   90.00
#
_symmetry.space_group_name_H-M   'P 1'
#
loop_
_entity.id
_entity.type
_entity.pdbx_description
1 polymer ?
#
loop_
_entity_poly.entity_id
_entity_poly.type
_entity_poly.pdbx_seq_one_letter_code
_entity_poly.pdbx_strand_id
1 'polypeptide(L)'
;MYSQVDVLFKSQHYTKTPEEAAAKSILAASKQPYGNLGPKDACTSANHKLAREAARQGIVLLKNSPGSLPLNVKVIKSLAVIGPNANATRTMIGNYEGIKFFHYY
;
A
#
# COMPACT_ATOMS: atom_id res chain seq x y z
N MET A 1 -21.90 20.88 -19.20
CA MET A 1 -21.08 19.64 -19.20
C MET A 1 -21.87 18.60 -18.44
N TYR A 2 -22.28 17.50 -19.08
CA TYR A 2 -23.08 16.46 -18.41
C TYR A 2 -22.21 15.67 -17.43
N SER A 3 -22.78 15.28 -16.28
CA SER A 3 -22.08 14.40 -15.35
C SER A 3 -21.88 13.02 -16.00
N GLN A 4 -20.85 12.26 -15.59
CA GLN A 4 -20.70 10.87 -16.05
C GLN A 4 -21.95 10.02 -15.78
N VAL A 5 -22.69 10.35 -14.72
CA VAL A 5 -23.95 9.72 -14.36
C VAL A 5 -25.03 10.00 -15.41
N ASP A 6 -25.15 11.24 -15.89
CA ASP A 6 -26.10 11.60 -16.96
C ASP A 6 -25.80 10.87 -18.28
N VAL A 7 -24.53 10.68 -18.61
CA VAL A 7 -24.11 9.98 -19.85
C VAL A 7 -24.41 8.48 -19.76
N LEU A 8 -24.12 7.86 -18.61
CA LEU A 8 -24.49 6.46 -18.34
C LEU A 8 -26.01 6.27 -18.37
N PHE A 9 -26.75 7.22 -17.81
CA PHE A 9 -28.20 7.20 -17.77
C PHE A 9 -28.83 7.27 -19.17
N LYS A 10 -28.40 8.25 -19.99
CA LYS A 10 -28.97 8.49 -21.32
C LYS A 10 -28.60 7.41 -22.34
N SER A 11 -27.45 6.75 -22.20
CA SER A 11 -26.99 5.72 -23.15
C SER A 11 -27.59 4.34 -22.93
N GLN A 12 -28.10 4.04 -21.72
CA GLN A 12 -28.61 2.72 -21.35
C GLN A 12 -30.15 2.62 -21.38
N HIS A 13 -30.86 3.61 -21.91
CA HIS A 13 -32.34 3.68 -21.94
C HIS A 13 -33.00 3.36 -20.59
N TYR A 14 -32.45 3.90 -19.49
CA TYR A 14 -32.95 3.63 -18.15
C TYR A 14 -34.31 4.33 -17.91
N THR A 15 -35.28 3.62 -17.36
CA THR A 15 -36.66 4.13 -17.10
C THR A 15 -36.85 4.79 -15.72
N LYS A 16 -35.76 4.99 -14.97
CA LYS A 16 -35.75 5.50 -13.59
C LYS A 16 -35.13 6.91 -13.53
N THR A 17 -35.10 7.60 -12.40
CA THR A 17 -34.34 8.87 -12.34
C THR A 17 -32.82 8.59 -12.26
N PRO A 18 -31.94 9.56 -12.62
CA PRO A 18 -30.49 9.40 -12.48
C PRO A 18 -30.05 9.01 -11.06
N GLU A 19 -30.76 9.48 -10.03
CA GLU A 19 -30.50 9.14 -8.62
C GLU A 19 -30.77 7.67 -8.33
N GLU A 20 -31.85 7.10 -8.86
CA GLU A 20 -32.16 5.67 -8.73
C GLU A 20 -31.16 4.80 -9.48
N ALA A 21 -30.71 5.24 -10.66
CA ALA A 21 -29.69 4.55 -11.43
C ALA A 21 -28.34 4.54 -10.68
N ALA A 22 -27.95 5.67 -10.08
CA ALA A 22 -26.77 5.78 -9.24
C ALA A 22 -26.86 4.86 -8.01
N ALA A 23 -27.98 4.88 -7.28
CA ALA A 23 -28.19 4.04 -6.10
C ALA A 23 -28.11 2.54 -6.43
N LYS A 24 -28.74 2.12 -7.54
CA LYS A 24 -28.68 0.72 -7.99
C LYS A 24 -27.28 0.30 -8.42
N SER A 25 -26.51 1.21 -9.01
CA SER A 25 -25.11 0.96 -9.40
C SER A 25 -24.21 0.81 -8.18
N ILE A 26 -24.38 1.64 -7.15
CA ILE A 26 -23.65 1.54 -5.88
C ILE A 26 -23.98 0.22 -5.17
N LEU A 27 -25.26 -0.16 -5.12
CA LEU A 27 -25.71 -1.44 -4.55
C LEU A 27 -25.18 -2.65 -5.32
N ALA A 28 -25.08 -2.55 -6.65
CA ALA A 28 -24.50 -3.62 -7.47
C ALA A 28 -22.99 -3.74 -7.23
N ALA A 29 -22.30 -2.62 -7.04
CA ALA A 29 -20.88 -2.59 -6.70
C ALA A 29 -20.61 -3.24 -5.33
N SER A 30 -21.44 -2.96 -4.31
CA SER A 30 -21.28 -3.55 -2.97
C SER A 30 -21.54 -5.07 -2.93
N LYS A 31 -22.25 -5.62 -3.92
CA LYS A 31 -22.50 -7.06 -4.07
C LYS A 31 -21.35 -7.81 -4.76
N GLN A 32 -20.35 -7.11 -5.30
CA GLN A 32 -19.18 -7.77 -5.87
C GLN A 32 -18.32 -8.41 -4.77
N PRO A 33 -17.53 -9.46 -5.07
CA PRO A 33 -16.71 -10.16 -4.07
C PRO A 33 -15.81 -9.25 -3.23
N TYR A 34 -15.37 -8.13 -3.79
CA TYR A 34 -14.49 -7.14 -3.14
C TYR A 34 -15.16 -5.78 -2.91
N GLY A 35 -16.48 -5.67 -3.15
CA GLY A 35 -17.22 -4.41 -3.07
C GLY A 35 -17.25 -3.75 -1.70
N ASN A 36 -16.83 -4.49 -0.66
CA ASN A 36 -16.83 -4.04 0.73
C ASN A 36 -15.42 -3.82 1.30
N LEU A 37 -14.35 -4.01 0.49
CA LEU A 37 -12.99 -3.69 0.93
C LEU A 37 -12.83 -2.16 1.01
N GLY A 38 -12.16 -1.69 2.06
CA GLY A 38 -11.88 -0.28 2.28
C GLY A 38 -10.44 -0.02 2.72
N PRO A 39 -10.11 1.23 3.07
CA PRO A 39 -8.75 1.63 3.48
C PRO A 39 -8.18 0.80 4.64
N LYS A 40 -9.04 0.34 5.57
CA LYS A 40 -8.65 -0.53 6.70
C LYS A 40 -8.08 -1.88 6.25
N ASP A 41 -8.48 -2.36 5.07
CA ASP A 41 -8.07 -3.65 4.54
C ASP A 41 -6.76 -3.55 3.73
N ALA A 42 -6.31 -2.33 3.41
CA ALA A 42 -5.09 -2.07 2.65
C ALA A 42 -3.82 -2.06 3.52
N CYS A 43 -3.85 -1.42 4.69
CA CYS A 43 -2.68 -1.27 5.58
C CYS A 43 -2.75 -2.18 6.82
N THR A 44 -3.08 -3.46 6.62
CA THR A 44 -3.19 -4.42 7.73
C THR A 44 -1.81 -4.85 8.24
N SER A 45 -1.73 -5.27 9.52
CA SER A 45 -0.50 -5.85 10.09
C SER A 45 -0.01 -7.07 9.32
N ALA A 46 -0.92 -7.83 8.68
CA ALA A 46 -0.55 -8.95 7.83
C ALA A 46 0.22 -8.48 6.58
N ASN A 47 -0.27 -7.44 5.88
CA ASN A 47 0.40 -6.86 4.72
C ASN A 47 1.78 -6.29 5.10
N HIS A 48 1.89 -5.64 6.26
CA HIS A 48 3.18 -5.16 6.78
C HIS A 48 4.18 -6.30 7.06
N LYS A 49 3.71 -7.42 7.62
CA LYS A 49 4.56 -8.61 7.85
C LYS A 49 5.03 -9.21 6.53
N LEU A 50 4.14 -9.35 5.55
CA LEU A 50 4.47 -9.88 4.23
C LEU A 50 5.51 -8.99 3.52
N ALA A 51 5.31 -7.67 3.49
CA ALA A 51 6.25 -6.74 2.88
C ALA A 51 7.63 -6.79 3.57
N ARG A 52 7.67 -6.89 4.90
CA ARG A 52 8.91 -7.05 5.66
C ARG A 52 9.62 -8.36 5.33
N GLU A 53 8.87 -9.43 5.14
CA GLU A 53 9.42 -10.73 4.81
C GLU A 53 10.00 -10.76 3.39
N ALA A 54 9.26 -10.24 2.41
CA ALA A 54 9.75 -10.06 1.05
C ALA A 54 11.05 -9.23 1.03
N ALA A 55 11.11 -8.14 1.80
CA ALA A 55 12.32 -7.34 1.93
C ALA A 55 13.50 -8.14 2.49
N ARG A 56 13.29 -8.98 3.52
CA ARG A 56 14.37 -9.83 4.07
C ARG A 56 14.87 -10.85 3.06
N GLN A 57 13.95 -11.50 2.35
CA GLN A 57 14.29 -12.52 1.36
C GLN A 57 15.02 -11.95 0.15
N GLY A 58 14.82 -10.65 -0.15
CA GLY A 58 15.53 -9.95 -1.22
C GLY A 58 16.92 -9.42 -0.86
N ILE A 59 17.37 -9.48 0.41
CA ILE A 59 18.69 -8.97 0.80
C ILE A 59 19.78 -9.94 0.34
N VAL A 60 20.80 -9.41 -0.35
CA VAL A 60 21.97 -10.17 -0.80
C VAL A 60 23.21 -9.81 0.01
N LEU A 61 23.83 -10.82 0.63
CA LEU A 61 25.11 -10.68 1.33
C LEU A 61 26.27 -10.93 0.36
N LEU A 62 26.92 -9.84 -0.09
CA LEU A 62 28.00 -9.93 -1.08
C LEU A 62 29.36 -10.29 -0.48
N LYS A 63 29.64 -9.88 0.76
CA LYS A 63 30.91 -10.13 1.45
C LYS A 63 30.67 -10.25 2.95
N ASN A 64 31.32 -11.23 3.59
CA ASN A 64 31.28 -11.40 5.05
C ASN A 64 32.64 -11.89 5.56
N SER A 65 33.37 -11.05 6.30
CA SER A 65 34.60 -11.46 6.97
C SER A 65 34.29 -12.20 8.28
N PRO A 66 35.14 -13.15 8.71
CA PRO A 66 34.90 -13.91 9.94
C PRO A 66 34.61 -13.00 11.14
N GLY A 67 33.51 -13.27 11.84
CA GLY A 67 33.08 -12.49 13.02
C GLY A 67 32.43 -11.13 12.73
N SER A 68 32.19 -10.76 11.46
CA SER A 68 31.54 -9.48 11.13
C SER A 68 30.01 -9.52 11.29
N LEU A 69 29.36 -10.50 10.65
CA LEU A 69 27.92 -10.74 10.77
C LEU A 69 27.64 -12.21 11.14
N PRO A 70 26.57 -12.50 11.91
CA PRO A 70 25.59 -11.55 12.46
C PRO A 70 26.15 -10.74 13.64
N LEU A 71 25.63 -9.52 13.82
CA LEU A 71 26.04 -8.66 14.93
C LEU A 71 25.68 -9.29 16.29
N ASN A 72 26.64 -9.34 17.21
CA ASN A 72 26.41 -9.81 18.57
C ASN A 72 26.06 -8.64 19.50
N VAL A 73 24.77 -8.47 19.78
CA VAL A 73 24.24 -7.40 20.65
C VAL A 73 24.69 -7.47 22.10
N LYS A 74 25.23 -8.62 22.56
CA LYS A 74 25.79 -8.75 23.91
C LYS A 74 27.21 -8.17 24.01
N VAL A 75 27.92 -8.12 22.88
CA VAL A 75 29.31 -7.66 22.81
C VAL A 75 29.37 -6.20 22.34
N ILE A 76 28.55 -5.85 21.35
CA ILE A 76 28.51 -4.51 20.76
C ILE A 76 27.63 -3.61 21.65
N LYS A 77 28.27 -2.66 22.35
CA LYS A 77 27.56 -1.70 23.23
C LYS A 77 27.08 -0.43 22.51
N SER A 78 27.67 -0.14 21.37
CA SER A 78 27.37 1.06 20.57
C SER A 78 27.59 0.76 19.09
N LEU A 79 26.71 1.29 18.23
CA LEU A 79 26.77 1.13 16.79
C LEU A 79 26.65 2.51 16.13
N ALA A 80 27.64 2.88 15.32
CA ALA A 80 27.55 4.06 14.49
C ALA A 80 26.81 3.72 13.19
N VAL A 81 25.75 4.48 12.86
CA VAL A 81 25.01 4.34 11.60
C VAL A 81 25.34 5.55 10.73
N ILE A 82 26.14 5.34 9.68
CA ILE A 82 26.75 6.42 8.89
C ILE A 82 26.38 6.24 7.42
N GLY A 83 26.09 7.35 6.74
CA GLY A 83 25.85 7.41 5.30
C GLY A 83 24.53 8.09 4.94
N PRO A 84 24.36 8.53 3.68
CA PRO A 84 23.18 9.28 3.25
C PRO A 84 21.87 8.47 3.35
N ASN A 85 21.96 7.13 3.37
CA ASN A 85 20.81 6.24 3.50
C ASN A 85 20.51 5.79 4.93
N ALA A 86 21.29 6.23 5.94
CA ALA A 86 21.17 5.78 7.33
C ALA A 86 19.78 6.04 7.95
N ASN A 87 19.14 7.16 7.58
CA ASN A 87 17.79 7.54 8.02
C ASN A 87 16.89 7.89 6.82
N ALA A 88 17.07 7.18 5.70
CA ALA A 88 16.31 7.45 4.48
C ALA A 88 14.93 6.79 4.52
N THR A 89 13.88 7.59 4.30
CA THR A 89 12.51 7.09 4.12
C THR A 89 12.08 7.06 2.66
N ARG A 90 12.44 8.07 1.86
CA ARG A 90 12.09 8.13 0.42
C ARG A 90 12.94 7.19 -0.42
N THR A 91 14.27 7.25 -0.30
CA THR A 91 15.20 6.43 -1.07
C THR A 91 14.93 4.92 -0.91
N MET A 92 14.51 4.50 0.28
CA MET A 92 14.24 3.08 0.58
C MET A 92 12.95 2.54 -0.06
N ILE A 93 12.04 3.40 -0.50
CA ILE A 93 10.77 2.99 -1.14
C ILE A 93 10.97 2.82 -2.65
N GLY A 94 11.94 3.53 -3.23
CA GLY A 94 12.24 3.48 -4.66
C GLY A 94 11.34 4.43 -5.47
N ASN A 95 10.95 3.99 -6.66
CA ASN A 95 10.07 4.69 -7.59
C ASN A 95 8.75 3.94 -7.76
N TYR A 96 7.79 4.56 -8.47
CA TYR A 96 6.44 4.03 -8.65
C TYR A 96 5.74 3.72 -7.31
N GLU A 97 6.06 4.52 -6.29
CA GLU A 97 5.46 4.42 -4.98
C GLU A 97 4.12 5.16 -4.91
N GLY A 98 3.15 4.54 -4.26
CA GLY A 98 1.90 5.21 -3.91
C GLY A 98 2.07 6.17 -2.74
N ILE A 99 1.07 7.04 -2.54
CA ILE A 99 0.97 7.85 -1.33
C ILE A 99 0.79 6.91 -0.15
N LYS A 100 1.73 6.92 0.80
CA LYS A 100 1.56 6.18 2.06
C LYS A 100 0.36 6.78 2.81
N PHE A 101 -0.59 5.92 3.18
CA PHE A 101 -1.83 6.29 3.88
C PHE A 101 -1.64 6.94 5.28
N PHE A 102 -0.41 7.26 5.69
CA PHE A 102 -0.06 7.78 7.02
C PHE A 102 0.34 9.26 7.03
N HIS A 103 -0.40 10.14 6.33
CA HIS A 103 -0.15 11.59 6.43
C HIS A 103 -1.40 12.44 6.73
N TYR A 104 -2.48 11.82 7.20
CA TYR A 104 -3.67 12.54 7.66
C TYR A 104 -4.25 11.86 8.90
N TYR A 105 -3.49 11.70 9.98
CA TYR A 105 -3.93 11.63 11.39
C TYR A 105 -2.71 11.78 12.29
#